data_AF-A0A9D5S114-F1
#
_entry.id   AF-A0A9D5S114-F1
#
_cell.length_a   1.000
_cell.length_b   1.000
_cell.length_c   1.000
_cell.angle_alpha   90.00
_cell.angle_beta   90.00
_cell.angle_gamma   90.00
#
_symmetry.space_group_name_H-M   'P 1'
#
loop_
_entity.id
_entity.type
_entity.pdbx_description
1 polymer ?
#
loop_
_entity_poly.entity_id
_entity_poly.type
_entity_poly.pdbx_seq_one_letter_code
_entity_poly.pdbx_strand_id
1 'polypeptide(L)'
;MAKIRLKWILTIIIISLLFIKPKTIEVNKFDVSLKNNEILINFIINDYINGLYIQNNDINTLVILDYKNDIKNLEKALKSYDINTIDKLYTVFPTIVEIFGIKSEYYKTDNNLIMFNFYNNNFCVYIEDYQTKPDLNLCKFLYMFKFKTGILNDLIGNPEIIFQTEHNPLPVKTQELIYENWTELYTINNDEYTILKVTKENFDVLMISK
;
A
#
# COMPACT_ATOMS: atom_id res chain seq x y z
N MET A 1 -31.37 -23.85 -36.38
CA MET A 1 -31.90 -23.67 -35.00
C MET A 1 -30.89 -23.95 -33.88
N ALA A 2 -30.06 -25.01 -33.97
CA ALA A 2 -29.08 -25.35 -32.92
C ALA A 2 -28.01 -24.26 -32.65
N LYS A 3 -27.48 -23.61 -33.69
CA LYS A 3 -26.44 -22.55 -33.55
C LYS A 3 -26.91 -21.30 -32.80
N ILE A 4 -28.19 -20.96 -32.92
CA ILE A 4 -28.78 -19.80 -32.21
C ILE A 4 -28.90 -20.14 -30.72
N ARG A 5 -29.34 -21.36 -30.38
CA ARG A 5 -29.43 -21.82 -28.98
C ARG A 5 -28.05 -21.88 -28.30
N LEU A 6 -27.01 -22.30 -29.01
CA LEU A 6 -25.64 -22.33 -28.48
C LEU A 6 -25.12 -20.93 -28.13
N LYS A 7 -25.41 -19.93 -28.97
CA LYS A 7 -25.03 -18.53 -28.71
C LYS A 7 -25.67 -18.00 -27.41
N TRP A 8 -26.97 -18.24 -27.22
CA TRP A 8 -27.67 -17.79 -26.01
C TRP A 8 -27.14 -18.47 -24.74
N ILE A 9 -26.82 -19.77 -24.80
CA ILE A 9 -26.24 -20.50 -23.66
C ILE A 9 -24.86 -19.92 -23.29
N LEU A 10 -24.01 -19.64 -24.29
CA LEU A 10 -22.70 -19.02 -24.07
C LEU A 10 -22.82 -17.63 -23.45
N THR A 11 -23.75 -16.80 -23.95
CA THR A 11 -23.98 -15.47 -23.39
C THR A 11 -24.44 -15.55 -21.93
N ILE A 12 -25.33 -16.50 -21.60
CA ILE A 12 -25.78 -16.71 -20.22
C ILE A 12 -24.61 -17.14 -19.33
N ILE A 13 -23.77 -18.07 -19.77
CA ILE A 13 -22.59 -18.52 -19.00
C ILE A 13 -21.62 -17.37 -18.74
N ILE A 14 -21.34 -16.52 -19.75
CA ILE A 14 -20.46 -15.36 -19.60
C ILE A 14 -21.05 -14.35 -18.63
N ILE A 15 -22.35 -14.06 -18.74
CA ILE A 15 -23.05 -13.18 -17.81
C ILE A 15 -23.00 -13.78 -16.39
N SER A 16 -23.28 -15.08 -16.23
CA SER A 16 -23.21 -15.75 -14.93
C SER A 16 -21.81 -15.69 -14.32
N LEU A 17 -20.75 -15.88 -15.12
CA LEU A 17 -19.36 -15.76 -14.67
C LEU A 17 -19.01 -14.33 -14.26
N LEU A 18 -19.53 -13.31 -14.95
CA LEU A 18 -19.37 -11.89 -14.58
C LEU A 18 -20.12 -11.51 -13.29
N PHE A 19 -21.22 -12.20 -12.97
CA PHE A 19 -22.02 -11.96 -11.75
C PHE A 19 -21.62 -12.82 -10.55
N ILE A 20 -20.77 -13.83 -10.74
CA ILE A 20 -20.07 -14.46 -9.62
C ILE A 20 -19.04 -13.45 -9.15
N LYS A 21 -19.45 -12.55 -8.25
CA LYS A 21 -18.49 -11.84 -7.41
C LYS A 21 -17.59 -12.92 -6.81
N PRO A 22 -16.25 -12.81 -6.91
CA PRO A 22 -15.38 -13.72 -6.19
C PRO A 22 -15.85 -13.68 -4.75
N LYS A 23 -16.38 -14.82 -4.29
CA LYS A 23 -16.74 -15.01 -2.90
C LYS A 23 -15.42 -14.79 -2.18
N THR A 24 -15.30 -13.68 -1.46
CA THR A 24 -14.16 -13.40 -0.60
C THR A 24 -13.91 -14.67 0.17
N ILE A 25 -12.76 -15.29 -0.08
CA ILE A 25 -12.31 -16.39 0.75
C ILE A 25 -12.14 -15.73 2.10
N GLU A 26 -13.08 -15.99 3.00
CA GLU A 26 -12.96 -15.65 4.41
C GLU A 26 -11.81 -16.53 4.90
N VAL A 27 -10.58 -15.99 4.79
CA VAL A 27 -9.37 -16.68 5.20
C VAL A 27 -9.50 -16.85 6.71
N ASN A 28 -9.84 -18.08 7.12
CA ASN A 28 -9.75 -18.53 8.49
C ASN A 28 -8.37 -18.15 9.03
N LYS A 29 -8.33 -17.12 9.89
CA LYS A 29 -7.17 -16.60 10.63
C LYS A 29 -5.87 -16.65 9.83
N PHE A 30 -5.64 -15.62 9.00
CA PHE A 30 -4.27 -15.31 8.60
C PHE A 30 -3.44 -15.04 9.86
N ASP A 31 -2.33 -15.74 10.01
CA ASP A 31 -1.43 -15.54 11.14
C ASP A 31 -0.59 -14.28 10.89
N VAL A 32 -1.10 -13.16 11.42
CA VAL A 32 -0.42 -11.86 11.43
C VAL A 32 0.78 -11.89 12.40
N SER A 33 1.04 -13.00 13.11
CA SER A 33 2.23 -13.12 13.94
C SER A 33 3.50 -13.03 13.08
N LEU A 34 4.47 -12.30 13.63
CA LEU A 34 5.77 -12.10 13.03
C LEU A 34 6.74 -13.18 13.51
N LYS A 35 7.45 -13.79 12.57
CA LYS A 35 8.64 -14.61 12.87
C LYS A 35 9.90 -13.74 12.86
N ASN A 36 10.99 -14.27 13.41
CA ASN A 36 12.29 -13.59 13.59
C ASN A 36 12.95 -13.03 12.30
N ASN A 37 12.37 -13.28 11.13
CA ASN A 37 12.85 -12.83 9.82
C ASN A 37 11.73 -12.22 8.96
N GLU A 38 10.64 -11.80 9.59
CA GLU A 38 9.48 -11.24 8.90
C GLU A 38 9.33 -9.76 9.28
N ILE A 39 8.84 -8.99 8.32
CA ILE A 39 8.46 -7.60 8.48
C ILE A 39 7.05 -7.45 7.95
N LEU A 40 6.24 -6.68 8.64
CA LEU A 40 4.86 -6.47 8.28
C LEU A 40 4.61 -4.98 8.10
N ILE A 41 4.04 -4.63 6.95
CA ILE A 41 3.73 -3.25 6.56
C ILE A 41 2.21 -3.15 6.44
N ASN A 42 1.59 -2.53 7.45
CA ASN A 42 0.17 -2.22 7.47
C ASN A 42 -0.06 -0.84 6.87
N PHE A 43 -0.92 -0.77 5.85
CA PHE A 43 -1.35 0.49 5.27
C PHE A 43 -2.50 1.05 6.12
N ILE A 44 -2.25 2.17 6.78
CA ILE A 44 -3.25 2.88 7.59
C ILE A 44 -3.83 3.98 6.71
N ILE A 45 -4.95 3.68 6.06
CA ILE A 45 -5.67 4.67 5.25
C ILE A 45 -7.09 4.84 5.81
N ASN A 46 -7.42 6.06 6.19
CA ASN A 46 -8.77 6.50 6.51
C ASN A 46 -8.89 8.02 6.30
N ASP A 47 -10.04 8.58 6.66
CA ASP A 47 -10.32 10.01 6.49
C ASP A 47 -9.39 10.95 7.28
N TYR A 48 -8.65 10.44 8.27
CA TYR A 48 -7.86 11.22 9.21
C TYR A 48 -6.36 11.08 9.03
N ILE A 49 -5.89 9.89 8.62
CA ILE A 49 -4.49 9.56 8.45
C ILE A 49 -4.29 8.73 7.17
N ASN A 50 -3.23 9.07 6.44
CA ASN A 50 -2.58 8.16 5.52
C ASN A 50 -1.17 7.89 6.06
N GLY A 51 -0.90 6.64 6.37
CA GLY A 51 0.35 6.24 7.00
C GLY A 51 0.66 4.78 6.80
N LEU A 52 1.84 4.41 7.27
CA LEU A 52 2.34 3.05 7.25
C LEU A 52 2.72 2.67 8.67
N TYR A 53 2.33 1.47 9.08
CA TYR A 53 2.79 0.90 10.32
C TYR A 53 3.62 -0.33 10.01
N ILE A 54 4.91 -0.20 10.28
CA ILE A 54 5.96 -1.15 9.93
C ILE A 54 6.37 -1.85 11.20
N GLN A 55 6.20 -3.16 11.25
CA GLN A 55 6.48 -3.98 12.42
C GLN A 55 7.55 -5.01 12.09
N ASN A 56 8.48 -5.18 13.02
CA ASN A 56 9.32 -6.36 13.13
C ASN A 56 9.33 -6.82 14.60
N ASN A 57 10.08 -7.86 14.95
CA ASN A 57 10.08 -8.40 16.31
C ASN A 57 10.65 -7.46 17.38
N ASP A 58 11.40 -6.44 16.98
CA ASP A 58 12.14 -5.57 17.89
C ASP A 58 11.58 -4.14 17.96
N ILE A 59 11.00 -3.64 16.87
CA ILE A 59 10.64 -2.23 16.66
C ILE A 59 9.35 -2.13 15.84
N ASN A 60 8.41 -1.35 16.38
CA ASN A 60 7.21 -0.88 15.71
C ASN A 60 7.40 0.58 15.28
N THR A 61 7.33 0.82 13.97
CA THR A 61 7.54 2.14 13.37
C THR A 61 6.26 2.65 12.74
N LEU A 62 5.83 3.85 13.13
CA LEU A 62 4.74 4.57 12.46
C LEU A 62 5.33 5.63 11.53
N VAL A 63 4.90 5.62 10.27
CA VAL A 63 5.24 6.63 9.26
C VAL A 63 3.97 7.36 8.89
N ILE A 64 3.89 8.65 9.23
CA ILE A 64 2.76 9.51 8.89
C ILE A 64 3.08 10.24 7.59
N LEU A 65 2.38 9.85 6.53
CA LEU A 65 2.53 10.44 5.21
C LEU A 65 1.66 11.68 5.06
N ASP A 66 0.45 11.67 5.63
CA ASP A 66 -0.47 12.79 5.68
C ASP A 66 -1.46 12.61 6.83
N TYR A 67 -1.87 13.70 7.46
CA TYR A 67 -2.81 13.67 8.56
C TYR A 67 -3.60 14.97 8.65
N LYS A 68 -4.90 14.86 8.97
CA LYS A 68 -5.70 16.03 9.35
C LYS A 68 -5.31 16.38 10.79
N ASN A 69 -4.87 17.62 11.01
CA ASN A 69 -4.19 18.11 12.23
C ASN A 69 -5.04 18.06 13.53
N ASP A 70 -5.41 16.85 13.97
CA ASP A 70 -6.19 16.54 15.16
C ASP A 70 -5.68 15.23 15.79
N ILE A 71 -4.95 15.37 16.89
CA ILE A 71 -4.33 14.27 17.63
C ILE A 71 -5.38 13.24 18.07
N LYS A 72 -6.59 13.66 18.43
CA LYS A 72 -7.65 12.73 18.87
C LYS A 72 -8.09 11.81 17.74
N ASN A 73 -8.12 12.31 16.51
CA ASN A 73 -8.48 11.50 15.35
C ASN A 73 -7.36 10.53 14.99
N LEU A 74 -6.11 10.93 15.19
CA LEU A 74 -4.97 10.04 15.03
C LEU A 74 -4.98 8.89 16.05
N GLU A 75 -5.22 9.17 17.33
CA GLU A 75 -5.35 8.11 18.34
C GLU A 75 -6.51 7.15 18.05
N LYS A 76 -7.66 7.68 17.60
CA LYS A 76 -8.80 6.85 17.17
C LYS A 76 -8.45 5.97 15.98
N ALA A 77 -7.75 6.53 15.00
CA ALA A 77 -7.28 5.78 13.84
C ALA A 77 -6.34 4.65 14.27
N LEU A 78 -5.33 4.92 15.10
CA LEU A 78 -4.39 3.88 15.53
C LEU A 78 -5.09 2.76 16.31
N LYS A 79 -6.05 3.11 17.18
CA LYS A 79 -6.88 2.12 17.88
C LYS A 79 -7.72 1.25 16.96
N SER A 80 -8.25 1.78 15.85
CA SER A 80 -9.03 0.97 14.91
C SER A 80 -8.19 -0.08 14.17
N TYR A 81 -6.87 0.09 14.15
CA TYR A 81 -5.92 -0.87 13.59
C TYR A 81 -5.24 -1.72 14.67
N ASP A 82 -5.74 -1.70 15.91
CA ASP A 82 -5.17 -2.39 17.08
C ASP A 82 -3.67 -2.06 17.34
N ILE A 83 -3.29 -0.81 17.05
CA ILE A 83 -1.93 -0.33 17.24
C ILE A 83 -1.80 0.23 18.64
N ASN A 84 -1.17 -0.56 19.51
CA ASN A 84 -1.05 -0.25 20.94
C ASN A 84 0.36 0.24 21.33
N THR A 85 1.38 -0.02 20.50
CA THR A 85 2.76 0.39 20.75
C THR A 85 3.40 0.98 19.50
N ILE A 86 4.17 2.04 19.69
CA ILE A 86 4.97 2.68 18.64
C ILE A 86 6.32 2.97 19.30
N ASP A 87 7.41 2.53 18.68
CA ASP A 87 8.76 2.78 19.17
C ASP A 87 9.40 3.96 18.43
N LYS A 88 9.04 4.12 17.15
CA LYS A 88 9.55 5.18 16.27
C LYS A 88 8.44 5.85 15.50
N LEU A 89 8.53 7.17 15.36
CA LEU A 89 7.60 8.00 14.62
C LEU A 89 8.32 8.84 13.57
N TYR A 90 7.98 8.62 12.30
CA TYR A 90 8.47 9.42 11.17
C TYR A 90 7.34 10.25 10.57
N THR A 91 7.63 11.52 10.23
CA THR A 91 6.69 12.38 9.52
C THR A 91 7.30 12.94 8.25
N VAL A 92 6.49 12.97 7.19
CA VAL A 92 6.89 13.55 5.89
C VAL A 92 6.65 15.06 5.85
N PHE A 93 5.77 15.56 6.71
CA PHE A 93 5.47 16.99 6.83
C PHE A 93 6.11 17.59 8.09
N PRO A 94 6.60 18.84 8.04
CA PRO A 94 7.33 19.50 9.13
C PRO A 94 6.43 19.85 10.34
N THR A 95 5.12 19.64 10.23
CA THR A 95 4.17 19.78 11.34
C THR A 95 4.37 18.59 12.29
N ILE A 96 5.20 18.81 13.30
CA ILE A 96 5.60 17.80 14.30
C ILE A 96 4.41 17.52 15.23
N VAL A 97 4.06 16.23 15.35
CA VAL A 97 3.17 15.73 16.40
C VAL A 97 3.99 14.79 17.28
N GLU A 98 4.20 15.17 18.54
CA GLU A 98 4.58 14.21 19.57
C GLU A 98 3.35 13.37 19.90
N ILE A 99 3.44 12.05 19.74
CA ILE A 99 2.34 11.13 20.01
C ILE A 99 2.83 10.13 21.04
N PHE A 100 2.04 9.89 22.09
CA PHE A 100 2.37 8.94 23.14
C PHE A 100 3.76 9.16 23.80
N GLY A 101 4.24 10.42 23.83
CA GLY A 101 5.56 10.77 24.38
C GLY A 101 6.73 10.45 23.44
N ILE A 102 6.45 10.05 22.19
CA ILE A 102 7.45 9.73 21.18
C ILE A 102 7.65 10.95 20.30
N LYS A 103 8.88 11.45 20.25
CA LYS A 103 9.25 12.58 19.39
C LYS A 103 9.24 12.14 17.93
N SER A 104 8.60 12.93 17.07
CA SER A 104 8.63 12.67 15.63
C SER A 104 9.98 13.06 15.03
N GLU A 105 10.53 12.18 14.22
CA GLU A 105 11.63 12.49 13.31
C GLU A 105 11.07 12.98 11.98
N TYR A 106 11.39 14.23 11.62
CA TYR A 106 11.04 14.76 10.31
C TYR A 106 11.97 14.16 9.25
N TYR A 107 11.39 13.48 8.26
CA TYR A 107 12.13 12.92 7.14
C TYR A 107 12.05 13.87 5.95
N LYS A 108 13.18 14.48 5.60
CA LYS A 108 13.29 15.26 4.36
C LYS A 108 13.49 14.29 3.19
N THR A 109 12.59 14.32 2.21
CA THR A 109 12.70 13.48 1.01
C THR A 109 13.72 14.07 0.05
N ASP A 110 14.95 13.54 0.02
CA ASP A 110 15.84 13.76 -1.11
C ASP A 110 15.31 12.91 -2.27
N ASN A 111 14.75 13.54 -3.30
CA ASN A 111 14.22 12.92 -4.52
C ASN A 111 12.83 12.24 -4.43
N ASN A 112 11.86 12.78 -3.67
CA ASN A 112 10.46 12.31 -3.70
C ASN A 112 10.22 10.85 -3.29
N LEU A 113 11.22 10.23 -2.66
CA LEU A 113 11.20 8.82 -2.33
C LEU A 113 11.62 8.64 -0.89
N ILE A 114 10.79 7.95 -0.11
CA ILE A 114 11.20 7.42 1.19
C ILE A 114 11.44 5.93 1.01
N MET A 115 12.62 5.46 1.37
CA MET A 115 13.01 4.07 1.19
C MET A 115 13.26 3.41 2.53
N PHE A 116 12.62 2.27 2.74
CA PHE A 116 12.81 1.41 3.89
C PHE A 116 13.45 0.11 3.42
N ASN A 117 14.66 -0.15 3.90
CA ASN A 117 15.44 -1.32 3.52
C ASN A 117 15.24 -2.44 4.53
N PHE A 118 14.93 -3.63 4.03
CA PHE A 118 14.54 -4.80 4.79
C PHE A 118 15.20 -6.05 4.22
N TYR A 119 16.25 -6.54 4.87
CA TYR A 119 17.08 -7.62 4.33
C TYR A 119 17.65 -7.23 2.95
N ASN A 120 17.26 -7.94 1.89
CA ASN A 120 17.61 -7.67 0.50
C ASN A 120 16.43 -7.04 -0.29
N ASN A 121 15.37 -6.62 0.39
CA ASN A 121 14.18 -6.03 -0.20
C ASN A 121 14.09 -4.56 0.22
N ASN A 122 13.54 -3.72 -0.67
CA ASN A 122 13.33 -2.31 -0.38
C ASN A 122 11.86 -1.96 -0.63
N PHE A 123 11.25 -1.32 0.37
CA PHE A 123 9.93 -0.74 0.27
C PHE A 123 10.04 0.78 0.11
N CYS A 124 9.46 1.31 -0.95
CA CYS A 124 9.52 2.72 -1.26
C CYS A 124 8.15 3.38 -1.15
N VAL A 125 8.12 4.59 -0.62
CA VAL A 125 6.98 5.49 -0.70
C VAL A 125 7.33 6.62 -1.65
N TYR A 126 6.59 6.70 -2.75
CA TYR A 126 6.68 7.80 -3.67
C TYR A 126 5.80 8.96 -3.18
N ILE A 127 6.45 10.07 -2.83
CA ILE A 127 5.85 11.30 -2.34
C ILE A 127 6.27 12.40 -3.30
N GLU A 128 5.35 12.81 -4.16
CA GLU A 128 5.65 13.82 -5.17
C GLU A 128 5.96 15.21 -4.58
N ASP A 129 7.18 15.69 -4.81
CA ASP A 129 7.60 17.10 -4.74
C ASP A 129 8.29 17.54 -6.06
N TYR A 130 8.24 18.81 -6.40
CA TYR A 130 8.24 19.30 -7.79
C TYR A 130 9.58 19.27 -8.57
N GLN A 131 10.65 18.65 -8.08
CA GLN A 131 11.99 19.05 -8.55
C GLN A 131 12.84 17.96 -9.21
N THR A 132 12.61 16.67 -8.95
CA THR A 132 13.50 15.60 -9.44
C THR A 132 12.76 14.28 -9.69
N LYS A 133 13.17 13.55 -10.74
CA LYS A 133 12.69 12.18 -10.99
C LYS A 133 13.43 11.21 -10.05
N PRO A 134 12.75 10.40 -9.23
CA PRO A 134 13.42 9.33 -8.48
C PRO A 134 13.86 8.19 -9.38
N ASP A 135 14.92 7.50 -8.97
CA ASP A 135 15.28 6.19 -9.52
C ASP A 135 14.45 5.10 -8.84
N LEU A 136 13.48 4.54 -9.56
CA LEU A 136 12.59 3.50 -9.05
C LEU A 136 13.17 2.09 -9.18
N ASN A 137 14.35 1.91 -9.81
CA ASN A 137 15.00 0.59 -9.89
C ASN A 137 15.47 0.09 -8.52
N LEU A 138 15.57 0.98 -7.54
CA LEU A 138 15.92 0.64 -6.17
C LEU A 138 14.72 0.08 -5.38
N CYS A 139 13.51 0.17 -5.91
CA CYS A 139 12.27 -0.17 -5.23
C CYS A 139 11.76 -1.53 -5.67
N LYS A 140 11.81 -2.51 -4.77
CA LYS A 140 11.15 -3.80 -5.01
C LYS A 140 9.64 -3.69 -4.82
N PHE A 141 9.23 -2.95 -3.80
CA PHE A 141 7.84 -2.61 -3.52
C PHE A 141 7.67 -1.09 -3.56
N LEU A 142 6.60 -0.60 -4.17
CA LEU A 142 6.37 0.82 -4.35
C LEU A 142 4.96 1.22 -3.92
N TYR A 143 4.84 2.17 -3.00
CA TYR A 143 3.57 2.81 -2.67
C TYR A 143 3.49 4.21 -3.29
N MET A 144 2.53 4.38 -4.20
CA MET A 144 2.22 5.63 -4.88
C MET A 144 1.28 6.47 -4.02
N PHE A 145 1.82 7.13 -2.98
CA PHE A 145 1.04 7.91 -2.04
C PHE A 145 0.39 9.15 -2.71
N LYS A 146 1.17 9.92 -3.47
CA LYS A 146 0.69 11.06 -4.26
C LYS A 146 1.27 10.98 -5.67
N PHE A 147 0.44 11.25 -6.68
CA PHE A 147 0.83 11.24 -8.09
C PHE A 147 0.05 12.30 -8.88
N LYS A 148 0.75 13.09 -9.69
CA LYS A 148 0.21 13.89 -10.78
C LYS A 148 0.58 13.28 -12.12
N THR A 149 -0.29 13.53 -13.08
CA THR A 149 -0.35 13.00 -14.45
C THR A 149 0.89 13.21 -15.32
N GLY A 150 2.01 13.74 -14.81
CA GLY A 150 3.23 14.03 -15.57
C GLY A 150 4.27 12.91 -15.63
N ILE A 151 4.19 11.87 -14.79
CA ILE A 151 5.23 10.83 -14.66
C ILE A 151 4.79 9.55 -15.38
N LEU A 152 4.40 9.70 -16.65
CA LEU A 152 3.83 8.62 -17.47
C LEU A 152 4.91 7.80 -18.19
N ASN A 153 6.08 8.38 -18.44
CA ASN A 153 7.16 7.74 -19.20
C ASN A 153 8.37 7.33 -18.33
N ASP A 154 8.36 7.67 -17.05
CA ASP A 154 9.52 7.51 -16.15
C ASP A 154 9.26 6.59 -14.95
N LEU A 155 8.16 5.84 -14.97
CA LEU A 155 8.06 4.60 -14.18
C LEU A 155 8.99 3.50 -14.75
N ILE A 156 10.15 3.90 -15.30
CA ILE A 156 11.23 3.02 -15.76
C ILE A 156 11.99 2.56 -14.52
N GLY A 157 11.28 1.80 -13.70
CA GLY A 157 11.79 0.90 -12.69
C GLY A 157 11.05 -0.42 -12.85
N ASN A 158 11.57 -1.48 -12.25
CA ASN A 158 10.90 -2.78 -12.24
C ASN A 158 10.50 -3.18 -10.82
N PRO A 159 9.63 -2.40 -10.12
CA PRO A 159 9.06 -2.89 -8.88
C PRO A 159 8.28 -4.18 -9.17
N GLU A 160 8.35 -5.13 -8.25
CA GLU A 160 7.55 -6.36 -8.32
C GLU A 160 6.09 -6.05 -7.99
N ILE A 161 5.86 -5.10 -7.06
CA ILE A 161 4.52 -4.69 -6.63
C ILE A 161 4.42 -3.17 -6.54
N ILE A 162 3.30 -2.66 -7.03
CA ILE A 162 2.87 -1.28 -6.85
C ILE A 162 1.56 -1.24 -6.06
N PHE A 163 1.51 -0.36 -5.06
CA PHE A 163 0.31 -0.01 -4.31
C PHE A 163 -0.14 1.39 -4.71
N GLN A 164 -1.44 1.58 -4.91
CA GLN A 164 -2.06 2.89 -5.16
C GLN A 164 -3.28 3.07 -4.27
N THR A 165 -3.71 4.32 -4.05
CA THR A 165 -4.95 4.60 -3.32
C THR A 165 -6.15 4.66 -4.27
N GLU A 166 -7.32 4.20 -3.82
CA GLU A 166 -8.56 4.31 -4.61
C GLU A 166 -8.92 5.75 -4.94
N HIS A 167 -8.66 6.69 -4.03
CA HIS A 167 -8.97 8.11 -4.22
C HIS A 167 -7.99 8.85 -5.12
N ASN A 168 -6.84 8.26 -5.43
CA ASN A 168 -5.87 8.80 -6.38
C ASN A 168 -5.30 7.68 -7.27
N PRO A 169 -6.11 7.09 -8.15
CA PRO A 169 -5.69 5.97 -8.98
C PRO A 169 -4.72 6.44 -10.07
N LEU A 170 -3.81 5.56 -10.47
CA LEU A 170 -2.93 5.79 -11.61
C LEU A 170 -3.76 5.91 -12.91
N PRO A 171 -3.33 6.73 -13.88
CA PRO A 171 -3.97 6.80 -15.19
C PRO A 171 -4.05 5.41 -15.84
N VAL A 172 -5.13 5.13 -16.59
CA VAL A 172 -5.34 3.82 -17.25
C VAL A 172 -4.13 3.37 -18.07
N LYS A 173 -3.56 4.28 -18.87
CA LYS A 173 -2.35 4.00 -19.67
C LYS A 173 -1.14 3.59 -18.83
N THR A 174 -1.02 4.14 -17.62
CA THR A 174 0.05 3.77 -16.68
C THR A 174 -0.18 2.36 -16.13
N GLN A 175 -1.42 2.01 -15.82
CA GLN A 175 -1.76 0.67 -15.35
C GLN A 175 -1.51 -0.38 -16.45
N GLU A 176 -1.83 -0.07 -17.71
CA GLU A 176 -1.52 -0.92 -18.87
C GLU A 176 -0.01 -1.23 -18.96
N LEU A 177 0.85 -0.21 -18.85
CA LEU A 177 2.30 -0.38 -18.86
C LEU A 177 2.82 -1.22 -17.69
N ILE A 178 2.23 -1.06 -16.50
CA ILE A 178 2.57 -1.86 -15.31
C ILE A 178 2.28 -3.35 -15.57
N TYR A 179 1.11 -3.66 -16.14
CA TYR A 179 0.74 -5.03 -16.46
C TYR A 179 1.61 -5.65 -17.55
N GLU A 180 2.03 -4.87 -18.55
CA GLU A 180 2.96 -5.33 -19.60
C GLU A 180 4.33 -5.74 -19.03
N ASN A 181 4.75 -5.12 -17.91
CA ASN A 181 5.99 -5.43 -17.21
C ASN A 181 5.88 -6.54 -16.17
N TRP A 182 4.74 -7.25 -16.09
CA TRP A 182 4.48 -8.28 -15.08
C TRP A 182 4.58 -7.78 -13.63
N THR A 183 4.38 -6.48 -13.41
CA THR A 183 4.31 -5.90 -12.06
C THR A 183 2.89 -6.03 -11.52
N GLU A 184 2.76 -6.47 -10.27
CA GLU A 184 1.46 -6.55 -9.59
C GLU A 184 0.98 -5.17 -9.14
N LEU A 185 -0.31 -4.89 -9.30
CA LEU A 185 -0.93 -3.61 -8.90
C LEU A 185 -2.06 -3.86 -7.90
N TYR A 186 -1.92 -3.28 -6.71
CA TYR A 186 -2.92 -3.34 -5.64
C TYR A 186 -3.52 -1.96 -5.36
N THR A 187 -4.84 -1.91 -5.25
CA THR A 187 -5.57 -0.68 -4.88
C THR A 187 -5.96 -0.76 -3.42
N ILE A 188 -5.45 0.18 -2.62
CA ILE A 188 -5.78 0.32 -1.21
C ILE A 188 -7.00 1.23 -1.08
N ASN A 189 -8.02 0.76 -0.38
CA ASN A 189 -9.22 1.52 -0.06
C ASN A 189 -9.40 1.66 1.46
N ASN A 190 -10.35 2.50 1.86
CA ASN A 190 -10.64 2.75 3.26
C ASN A 190 -11.40 1.61 3.94
N ASP A 191 -12.03 0.73 3.17
CA ASP A 191 -12.91 -0.34 3.66
C ASP A 191 -12.16 -1.66 3.86
N GLU A 192 -10.86 -1.70 3.61
CA GLU A 192 -10.01 -2.89 3.76
C GLU A 192 -8.76 -2.61 4.60
N TYR A 193 -8.31 -3.62 5.33
CA TYR A 193 -6.95 -3.70 5.86
C TYR A 193 -6.06 -4.28 4.77
N THR A 194 -5.09 -3.48 4.30
CA THR A 194 -4.04 -3.96 3.40
C THR A 194 -2.75 -4.17 4.17
N ILE A 195 -2.17 -5.36 4.03
CA ILE A 195 -0.96 -5.79 4.74
C ILE A 195 0.01 -6.39 3.73
N LEU A 196 1.25 -5.89 3.73
CA LEU A 196 2.36 -6.51 3.03
C LEU A 196 3.26 -7.20 4.06
N LYS A 197 3.36 -8.53 3.99
CA LYS A 197 4.25 -9.34 4.81
C LYS A 197 5.48 -9.70 3.99
N VAL A 198 6.66 -9.27 4.43
CA VAL A 198 7.93 -9.45 3.73
C VAL A 198 8.82 -10.36 4.54
N THR A 199 9.37 -11.38 3.88
CA THR A 199 10.44 -12.23 4.42
C THR A 199 11.72 -11.95 3.64
N LYS A 200 12.82 -12.63 4.00
CA LYS A 200 14.06 -12.52 3.24
C LYS A 200 13.93 -12.98 1.78
N GLU A 201 13.07 -13.96 1.50
CA GLU A 201 13.02 -14.65 0.21
C GLU A 201 11.71 -14.41 -0.55
N ASN A 202 10.61 -14.19 0.16
CA ASN A 202 9.27 -14.09 -0.41
C ASN A 202 8.45 -12.96 0.24
N PHE A 203 7.33 -12.61 -0.38
CA PHE A 203 6.34 -11.69 0.18
C PHE A 203 4.93 -12.25 0.03
N ASP A 204 4.01 -11.76 0.87
CA ASP A 204 2.58 -12.00 0.77
C ASP A 204 1.83 -10.67 0.92
N VAL A 205 0.82 -10.43 0.08
CA VAL A 205 -0.10 -9.29 0.18
C VAL A 205 -1.46 -9.80 0.63
N LEU A 206 -2.04 -9.12 1.62
CA LEU A 206 -3.32 -9.48 2.20
C LEU A 206 -4.24 -8.28 2.20
N MET A 207 -5.47 -8.51 1.77
CA MET A 207 -6.54 -7.52 1.77
C MET A 207 -7.73 -8.12 2.49
N ILE A 208 -8.12 -7.49 3.61
CA ILE A 208 -9.17 -7.99 4.51
C ILE A 208 -10.22 -6.89 4.64
N SER A 209 -11.46 -7.16 4.24
CA SER A 209 -12.56 -6.21 4.44
C SER A 209 -12.78 -5.92 5.94
N LYS A 210 -13.03 -4.64 6.26
CA LYS A 210 -13.25 -4.13 7.61
C LYS A 210 -14.64 -4.45 8.15
#